data_AF-A0A3N5P0H0-F1
#
_entry.id   AF-A0A3N5P0H0-F1
#
_cell.length_a   1.000
_cell.length_b   1.000
_cell.length_c   1.000
_cell.angle_alpha   90.00
_cell.angle_beta   90.00
_cell.angle_gamma   90.00
#
_symmetry.space_group_name_H-M   'P 1'
#
loop_
_entity.id
_entity.type
_entity.pdbx_description
1 polymer ?
#
loop_
_entity_poly.entity_id
_entity_poly.type
_entity_poly.pdbx_seq_one_letter_code
_entity_poly.pdbx_strand_id
1 'polypeptide(L)'
;MTKKASRRRGQPRRRRSNSMWIPAAVALVVVAIVVGLVLSIEGRGAEASLQPNATAQPLATSPLPYPNVPRISVAETWEGMQAGQVLLLDVRSRESYNSLHATDAVSIPEDEINARLGELPRDRDIILYCT
;
A
#
# COMPACT_ATOMS: atom_id res chain seq x y z
N MET A 1 -15.88 65.72 73.26
CA MET A 1 -16.43 64.57 72.50
C MET A 1 -15.26 63.63 72.17
N THR A 2 -14.82 62.80 73.11
CA THR A 2 -15.22 61.39 73.35
C THR A 2 -14.78 60.39 72.29
N LYS A 3 -13.86 59.51 72.73
CA LYS A 3 -13.78 58.06 72.46
C LYS A 3 -13.27 57.70 71.03
N LYS A 4 -12.46 56.68 70.81
CA LYS A 4 -12.24 55.43 71.56
C LYS A 4 -10.97 54.75 71.01
N ALA A 5 -10.22 54.13 71.91
CA ALA A 5 -9.20 53.15 71.57
C ALA A 5 -9.80 51.96 70.78
N SER A 6 -9.01 51.36 69.89
CA SER A 6 -9.32 50.06 69.33
C SER A 6 -8.03 49.28 69.09
N ARG A 7 -7.70 48.44 70.07
CA ARG A 7 -6.73 47.34 69.95
C ARG A 7 -7.25 46.39 68.87
N ARG A 8 -6.45 46.07 67.85
CA ARG A 8 -6.70 44.89 67.01
C ARG A 8 -5.55 43.89 67.14
N ARG A 9 -5.95 42.70 67.56
CA ARG A 9 -5.18 41.49 67.87
C ARG A 9 -4.40 41.02 66.64
N GLY A 10 -3.19 40.50 66.87
CA GLY A 10 -2.43 39.79 65.84
C GLY A 10 -3.20 38.58 65.32
N GLN A 11 -3.24 38.42 64.00
CA GLN A 11 -3.68 37.19 63.34
C GLN A 11 -2.45 36.34 63.01
N PRO A 12 -2.53 35.00 63.15
CA PRO A 12 -1.39 34.12 62.93
C PRO A 12 -1.00 34.17 61.45
N ARG A 13 0.30 34.34 61.17
CA ARG A 13 0.87 34.14 59.83
C ARG A 13 0.53 32.72 59.39
N ARG A 14 -0.54 32.54 58.61
CA ARG A 14 -0.73 31.33 57.80
C ARG A 14 0.43 31.32 56.82
N ARG A 15 1.43 30.49 57.13
CA ARG A 15 2.55 30.15 56.25
C ARG A 15 1.92 29.60 54.97
N ARG A 16 1.82 30.46 53.95
CA ARG A 16 1.48 30.06 52.58
C ARG A 16 2.68 29.22 52.13
N SER A 17 2.61 27.90 52.31
CA SER A 17 3.52 27.02 51.61
C SER A 17 3.13 27.16 50.14
N ASN A 18 3.95 27.90 49.38
CA ASN A 18 3.91 27.86 47.93
C ASN A 18 4.31 26.44 47.57
N SER A 19 3.31 25.58 47.56
CA SER A 19 3.52 24.18 47.52
C SER A 19 3.84 23.86 46.06
N MET A 20 5.12 23.57 45.82
CA MET A 20 5.68 23.25 44.51
C MET A 20 5.10 21.94 43.94
N TRP A 21 4.31 21.21 44.75
CA TRP A 21 3.49 20.07 44.31
C TRP A 21 2.36 20.46 43.33
N ILE A 22 1.85 21.70 43.43
CA ILE A 22 1.09 22.51 42.44
C ILE A 22 1.48 22.21 40.99
N PRO A 23 2.57 22.88 40.55
CA PRO A 23 3.08 22.72 39.20
C PRO A 23 3.62 21.32 38.93
N ALA A 24 4.14 20.60 39.94
CA ALA A 24 4.67 19.25 39.74
C ALA A 24 3.54 18.23 39.41
N ALA A 25 2.39 18.33 40.08
CA ALA A 25 1.23 17.48 39.81
C ALA A 25 0.62 17.81 38.44
N VAL A 26 0.55 19.09 38.07
CA VAL A 26 0.09 19.51 36.74
C VAL A 26 1.03 19.00 35.65
N ALA A 27 2.35 19.13 35.83
CA ALA A 27 3.33 18.61 34.89
C ALA A 27 3.22 17.08 34.73
N LEU A 28 3.00 16.35 35.82
CA LEU A 28 2.81 14.90 35.79
C LEU A 28 1.56 14.50 35.03
N VAL A 29 0.44 15.21 35.22
CA VAL A 29 -0.81 14.98 34.47
C VAL A 29 -0.63 15.25 32.98
N VAL A 30 0.06 16.34 32.61
CA VAL A 30 0.36 16.67 31.20
C VAL A 30 1.23 15.57 30.57
N VAL A 31 2.26 15.11 31.26
CA VAL A 31 3.11 14.00 30.78
C VAL A 31 2.28 12.72 30.61
N ALA A 32 1.39 12.39 31.55
CA ALA A 32 0.52 11.21 31.45
C ALA A 32 -0.44 11.29 30.24
N ILE A 33 -0.97 12.49 29.93
CA ILE A 33 -1.83 12.71 28.76
C ILE A 33 -1.03 12.56 27.47
N VAL A 34 0.17 13.12 27.39
CA VAL A 34 1.05 13.00 26.21
C VAL A 34 1.46 11.56 25.99
N VAL A 35 1.85 10.84 27.05
CA VAL A 35 2.18 9.40 26.98
C VAL A 35 0.96 8.59 26.55
N GLY A 36 -0.23 8.87 27.11
CA GLY A 36 -1.46 8.22 26.69
C GLY A 36 -1.82 8.47 25.21
N LEU A 37 -1.57 9.67 24.70
CA LEU A 37 -1.74 10.02 23.29
C LEU A 37 -0.72 9.30 22.38
N VAL A 38 0.56 9.27 22.77
CA VAL A 38 1.61 8.57 21.99
C VAL A 38 1.33 7.06 21.95
N LEU A 39 0.98 6.45 23.08
CA LEU A 39 0.60 5.03 23.14
C LEU A 39 -0.68 4.72 22.33
N SER A 40 -1.59 5.70 22.17
CA SER A 40 -2.78 5.55 21.32
C SER A 40 -2.46 5.59 19.83
N ILE A 41 -1.34 6.18 19.41
CA ILE A 41 -0.91 6.24 18.01
C ILE A 41 -0.16 4.95 17.63
N GLU A 42 0.65 4.40 18.54
CA GLU A 42 1.46 3.19 18.29
C GLU A 42 0.64 1.87 18.38
N GLY A 43 -0.53 1.89 19.03
CA GLY A 43 -1.44 0.73 19.13
C GLY A 43 -2.30 0.46 17.89
N ARG A 44 -2.25 1.31 16.86
CA ARG A 44 -2.78 0.97 15.53
C ARG A 44 -1.70 0.28 14.71
N GLY A 45 -1.22 -0.84 15.23
CA GLY A 45 -0.71 -1.88 14.36
C GLY A 45 -1.81 -2.14 13.33
N ALA A 46 -1.53 -1.82 12.08
CA ALA A 46 -2.29 -2.36 10.99
C ALA A 46 -2.11 -3.87 11.09
N GLU A 47 -3.02 -4.52 11.81
CA GLU A 47 -3.37 -5.90 11.53
C GLU A 47 -3.94 -5.84 10.12
N ALA A 48 -3.03 -5.88 9.14
CA ALA A 48 -3.32 -6.36 7.82
C ALA A 48 -3.94 -7.71 8.09
N SER A 49 -5.27 -7.70 8.12
CA SER A 49 -6.05 -8.88 8.23
C SER A 49 -5.50 -9.74 7.11
N LEU A 50 -4.88 -10.88 7.43
CA LEU A 50 -4.83 -12.02 6.52
C LEU A 50 -6.28 -12.46 6.36
N GLN A 51 -7.09 -11.57 5.78
CA GLN A 51 -8.33 -11.89 5.17
C GLN A 51 -7.87 -12.63 3.93
N PRO A 52 -8.20 -13.93 3.77
CA PRO A 52 -8.20 -14.52 2.46
C PRO A 52 -9.35 -13.88 1.70
N ASN A 53 -9.27 -12.57 1.46
CA ASN A 53 -10.07 -11.89 0.45
C ASN A 53 -9.31 -11.98 -0.87
N ALA A 54 -8.78 -13.18 -1.15
CA ALA A 54 -8.80 -13.68 -2.50
C ALA A 54 -10.27 -14.04 -2.78
N THR A 55 -11.07 -13.03 -3.12
CA THR A 55 -12.05 -13.24 -4.19
C THR A 55 -11.32 -13.29 -5.54
N ALA A 56 -10.16 -13.96 -5.60
CA ALA A 56 -9.84 -14.74 -6.77
C ALA A 56 -10.92 -15.81 -6.78
N GLN A 57 -11.98 -15.57 -7.55
CA GLN A 57 -12.76 -16.68 -8.08
C GLN A 57 -11.72 -17.70 -8.53
N PRO A 58 -11.78 -18.98 -8.10
CA PRO A 58 -10.88 -19.98 -8.67
C PRO A 58 -10.97 -19.79 -10.17
N LEU A 59 -9.85 -19.42 -10.82
CA LEU A 59 -9.83 -19.23 -12.27
C LEU A 59 -10.54 -20.44 -12.80
N ALA A 60 -11.72 -20.24 -13.41
CA ALA A 60 -12.63 -21.32 -13.75
C ALA A 60 -11.75 -22.37 -14.42
N THR A 61 -11.50 -23.47 -13.70
CA THR A 61 -10.44 -24.41 -14.06
C THR A 61 -11.02 -25.32 -15.12
N SER A 62 -11.52 -24.71 -16.20
CA SER A 62 -11.51 -25.37 -17.48
C SER A 62 -10.07 -25.86 -17.66
N PRO A 63 -9.88 -27.16 -17.97
CA PRO A 63 -8.57 -27.68 -18.32
C PRO A 63 -7.94 -26.70 -19.28
N LEU A 64 -6.76 -26.22 -18.93
CA LEU A 64 -6.04 -25.28 -19.76
C LEU A 64 -5.94 -25.89 -21.16
N PRO A 65 -6.38 -25.19 -22.21
CA PRO A 65 -6.09 -25.64 -23.56
C PRO A 65 -4.56 -25.74 -23.66
N TYR A 66 -4.09 -26.90 -24.10
CA TYR A 66 -2.68 -27.24 -24.27
C TYR A 66 -1.86 -27.19 -22.96
N PRO A 67 -2.05 -28.16 -22.03
CA PRO A 67 -1.36 -28.18 -20.74
C PRO A 67 0.17 -28.38 -20.84
N ASN A 68 0.66 -28.87 -21.99
CA ASN A 68 2.07 -29.10 -22.24
C ASN A 68 2.79 -27.88 -22.83
N VAL A 69 2.08 -26.78 -23.11
CA VAL A 69 2.69 -25.54 -23.56
C VAL A 69 3.15 -24.75 -22.32
N PRO A 70 4.45 -24.45 -22.19
CA PRO A 70 4.96 -23.65 -21.08
C PRO A 70 4.24 -22.31 -20.97
N ARG A 71 4.00 -21.87 -19.74
CA ARG A 71 3.37 -20.58 -19.45
C ARG A 71 4.31 -19.75 -18.59
N ILE A 72 4.27 -18.46 -18.83
CA ILE A 72 5.06 -17.45 -18.12
C ILE A 72 4.10 -16.46 -17.45
N SER A 73 4.47 -15.92 -16.30
CA SER A 73 3.65 -14.88 -15.66
C SER A 73 3.79 -13.54 -16.39
N VAL A 74 2.82 -12.65 -16.18
CA VAL A 74 2.87 -11.29 -16.72
C VAL A 74 4.10 -10.53 -16.19
N ALA A 75 4.44 -10.71 -14.91
CA ALA A 75 5.60 -10.07 -14.29
C ALA A 75 6.92 -10.51 -14.94
N GLU A 76 7.13 -11.82 -15.10
CA GLU A 76 8.32 -12.36 -15.76
C GLU A 76 8.39 -11.93 -17.23
N THR A 77 7.26 -11.91 -17.93
CA THR A 77 7.19 -11.41 -19.32
C THR A 77 7.64 -9.95 -19.40
N TRP A 78 7.15 -9.10 -18.48
CA TRP A 78 7.50 -7.69 -18.42
C TRP A 78 8.99 -7.45 -18.10
N GLU A 79 9.56 -8.23 -17.18
CA GLU A 79 11.00 -8.20 -16.89
C GLU A 79 11.83 -8.62 -18.11
N GLY A 80 11.43 -9.68 -18.81
CA GLY A 80 12.07 -10.14 -20.03
C GLY A 80 11.99 -9.13 -21.19
N MET A 81 10.86 -8.42 -21.32
CA MET A 81 10.69 -7.36 -22.31
C MET A 81 11.64 -6.19 -22.02
N GLN A 82 11.73 -5.74 -20.76
CA GLN A 82 12.66 -4.68 -20.37
C GLN A 82 14.13 -5.06 -20.56
N ALA A 83 14.47 -6.35 -20.38
CA ALA A 83 15.80 -6.88 -20.64
C ALA A 83 16.11 -7.08 -22.14
N GLY A 84 15.14 -6.86 -23.03
CA GLY A 84 15.28 -7.11 -24.47
C GLY A 84 15.36 -8.60 -24.84
N GLN A 85 15.05 -9.50 -23.91
CA GLN A 85 15.14 -10.96 -24.09
C GLN A 85 13.85 -11.55 -24.67
N VAL A 86 12.72 -10.86 -24.44
CA VAL A 86 11.39 -11.30 -24.86
C VAL A 86 10.83 -10.37 -25.94
N LEU A 87 10.19 -10.97 -26.94
CA LEU A 87 9.25 -10.31 -27.83
C LEU A 87 7.82 -10.75 -27.47
N LEU A 88 6.97 -9.80 -27.09
CA LEU A 88 5.55 -10.05 -26.84
C LEU A 88 4.75 -9.94 -28.14
N LEU A 89 4.00 -10.98 -28.48
CA LEU A 89 3.20 -11.05 -29.70
C LEU A 89 1.70 -11.12 -29.37
N ASP A 90 0.94 -10.17 -29.89
CA ASP A 90 -0.53 -10.15 -29.84
C ASP A 90 -1.07 -10.88 -31.07
N VAL A 91 -1.73 -12.03 -30.84
CA VAL A 91 -2.31 -12.86 -31.91
C VAL A 91 -3.81 -12.63 -32.11
N ARG A 92 -4.39 -11.64 -31.42
CA ARG A 92 -5.80 -11.24 -31.59
C ARG A 92 -6.01 -10.54 -32.93
N SER A 93 -7.26 -10.24 -33.24
CA SER A 93 -7.60 -9.44 -34.42
C SER A 93 -6.93 -8.07 -34.38
N ARG A 94 -6.67 -7.52 -35.57
CA ARG A 94 -6.04 -6.20 -35.71
C ARG A 94 -6.90 -5.10 -35.08
N GLU A 95 -8.22 -5.21 -35.13
CA GLU A 95 -9.15 -4.30 -34.47
C GLU A 95 -8.97 -4.30 -32.96
N SER A 96 -8.80 -5.49 -32.35
CA SER A 96 -8.60 -5.62 -30.90
C SER A 96 -7.27 -5.02 -30.46
N TYR A 97 -6.21 -5.27 -31.24
CA TYR A 97 -4.92 -4.64 -31.02
C TYR A 97 -5.02 -3.11 -31.13
N ASN A 98 -5.59 -2.60 -32.22
CA ASN A 98 -5.73 -1.15 -32.45
C ASN A 98 -6.60 -0.44 -31.39
N SER A 99 -7.56 -1.15 -30.78
CA SER A 99 -8.36 -0.59 -29.69
C SER A 99 -7.55 -0.40 -28.42
N LEU A 100 -6.83 -1.44 -27.97
CA LEU A 100 -5.90 -1.40 -26.84
C LEU A 100 -5.05 -2.66 -26.83
N HIS A 101 -3.75 -2.49 -26.62
CA HIS A 101 -2.78 -3.58 -26.54
C HIS A 101 -1.71 -3.27 -25.49
N ALA A 102 -0.95 -4.29 -25.12
CA ALA A 102 0.22 -4.12 -24.26
C ALA A 102 1.28 -3.28 -24.98
N THR A 103 1.90 -2.34 -24.26
CA THR A 103 3.00 -1.52 -24.79
C THR A 103 4.12 -2.42 -25.33
N ASP A 104 4.69 -2.03 -26.48
CA ASP A 104 5.76 -2.76 -27.18
C ASP A 104 5.40 -4.16 -27.69
N ALA A 105 4.13 -4.59 -27.58
CA ALA A 105 3.65 -5.81 -28.23
C ALA A 105 3.58 -5.64 -29.74
N VAL A 106 3.94 -6.68 -30.49
CA VAL A 106 3.83 -6.72 -31.96
C VAL A 106 2.56 -7.47 -32.36
N SER A 107 1.77 -6.90 -33.29
CA SER A 107 0.56 -7.54 -33.82
C SER A 107 0.88 -8.48 -34.98
N ILE A 108 0.63 -9.78 -34.77
CA ILE A 108 0.54 -10.80 -35.83
C ILE A 108 -0.68 -11.67 -35.52
N PRO A 109 -1.87 -11.31 -36.06
CA PRO A 109 -3.10 -12.08 -35.93
C PRO A 109 -2.89 -13.55 -36.29
N GLU A 110 -3.60 -14.43 -35.59
CA GLU A 110 -3.46 -15.89 -35.73
C GLU A 110 -3.51 -16.39 -37.19
N ASP A 111 -4.38 -15.81 -38.00
CA ASP A 111 -4.55 -16.13 -39.41
C ASP A 111 -3.38 -15.68 -40.31
N GLU A 112 -2.58 -14.71 -39.85
CA GLU A 112 -1.38 -14.22 -40.55
C GLU A 112 -0.09 -14.94 -40.11
N ILE A 113 -0.07 -15.61 -38.95
CA ILE A 113 1.16 -16.15 -38.34
C ILE A 113 1.94 -17.02 -39.31
N ASN A 114 1.29 -17.97 -39.97
CA ASN A 114 1.97 -18.92 -40.86
C ASN A 114 2.72 -18.24 -42.01
N ALA A 115 2.19 -17.12 -42.52
CA ALA A 115 2.81 -16.36 -43.59
C ALA A 115 3.96 -15.46 -43.08
N ARG A 116 3.89 -15.04 -41.81
CA ARG A 116 4.78 -14.03 -41.21
C ARG A 116 5.79 -14.60 -40.22
N LEU A 117 5.87 -15.92 -40.06
CA LEU A 117 6.87 -16.62 -39.23
C LEU A 117 8.31 -16.19 -39.52
N GLY A 118 8.62 -15.81 -40.77
CA GLY A 118 9.95 -15.35 -41.18
C GLY A 118 10.34 -13.97 -40.62
N GLU A 119 9.38 -13.17 -40.16
CA GLU A 119 9.63 -11.85 -39.57
C GLU A 119 10.08 -11.95 -38.10
N LEU A 120 9.83 -13.09 -37.46
CA LEU A 120 10.09 -13.28 -36.04
C LEU A 120 11.58 -13.45 -35.75
N PRO A 121 12.12 -12.74 -34.74
CA PRO A 121 13.50 -12.91 -34.32
C PRO A 121 13.75 -14.33 -33.81
N ARG A 122 14.98 -14.83 -34.00
CA ARG A 122 15.40 -16.16 -33.52
C ARG A 122 16.33 -16.10 -32.30
N ASP A 123 16.70 -14.89 -31.90
CA ASP A 123 17.61 -14.57 -30.81
C ASP A 123 16.89 -14.13 -29.53
N ARG A 124 15.54 -14.10 -29.55
CA ARG A 124 14.69 -13.71 -28.42
C ARG A 124 13.57 -14.70 -28.22
N ASP A 125 13.12 -14.84 -26.97
CA ASP A 125 11.96 -15.66 -26.63
C ASP A 125 10.68 -14.98 -27.12
N ILE A 126 9.78 -15.76 -27.72
CA ILE A 126 8.52 -15.26 -28.26
C ILE A 126 7.39 -15.69 -27.33
N ILE A 127 6.73 -14.71 -26.73
CA ILE A 127 5.58 -14.94 -25.85
C ILE A 127 4.32 -14.51 -26.58
N LEU A 128 3.37 -15.44 -26.74
CA LEU A 128 2.10 -15.19 -27.41
C LEU A 128 1.02 -14.88 -26.37
N TYR A 129 0.14 -13.92 -26.65
CA TYR A 129 -1.08 -13.74 -25.88
C TYR A 129 -2.31 -13.57 -26.77
N CYS A 130 -3.44 -14.06 -26.25
CA CYS A 130 -4.77 -13.98 -26.86
C CYS A 130 -5.82 -13.61 -25.79
N THR A 131 -7.06 -13.37 -26.21
CA THR A 131 -8.22 -13.21 -25.30
C THR A 131 -8.77 -14.54 -24.83
#